data_AF-W7UU46-F1
#
_entry.id   AF-W7UU46-F1
#
_cell.length_a   1.000
_cell.length_b   1.000
_cell.length_c   1.000
_cell.angle_alpha   90.00
_cell.angle_beta   90.00
_cell.angle_gamma   90.00
#
_symmetry.space_group_name_H-M   'P 1'
#
loop_
_entity.id
_entity.type
_entity.pdbx_description
1 polymer ?
#
loop_
_entity_poly.entity_id
_entity_poly.type
_entity_poly.pdbx_seq_one_letter_code
_entity_poly.pdbx_strand_id
1 'polypeptide(L)'
;MIKRFKKIISLSLTAAMLALAPLTQVCAAEDKDSVSPSSVSETSAPVLIVPMLSLVYNGQFDIIDLDISAMNAEGQYSDVELEIEIDPRLEFSADEDGEYCTLGRALRIMSCESRLISANKLRFKAGGEMKGKNGTIFSIAVKLPSEPEAGRYYIRLTPLGENSVFKEAKEGYIDLYHVCVDNFKTGDINQDHFVDAADASQVLAMYVEASTQGRAFSSTEISLADMNRDNKIDSADASMILAEYVNSSTDYSG
;
A
#
# COMPACT_ATOMS: atom_id res chain seq x y z
N MET A 1 -6.05 16.09 -26.08
CA MET A 1 -5.51 14.75 -25.75
C MET A 1 -4.96 14.84 -24.33
N ILE A 2 -5.76 14.48 -23.32
CA ILE A 2 -5.43 14.65 -21.90
C ILE A 2 -4.46 13.53 -21.52
N LYS A 3 -3.20 13.85 -21.23
CA LYS A 3 -2.23 12.91 -20.64
C LYS A 3 -2.73 12.58 -19.23
N ARG A 4 -3.23 11.36 -19.02
CA ARG A 4 -3.46 10.83 -17.66
C ARG A 4 -2.08 10.66 -17.02
N PHE A 5 -1.78 11.48 -16.02
CA PHE A 5 -0.58 11.32 -15.19
C PHE A 5 -0.72 10.02 -14.38
N LYS A 6 0.23 9.09 -14.53
CA LYS A 6 0.35 7.93 -13.64
C LYS A 6 0.60 8.44 -12.22
N LYS A 7 -0.21 8.05 -11.25
CA LYS A 7 0.00 8.39 -9.84
C LYS A 7 0.45 7.14 -9.10
N ILE A 8 1.70 7.14 -8.67
CA ILE A 8 2.40 5.98 -8.12
C ILE A 8 2.51 6.15 -6.60
N ILE A 9 2.16 5.11 -5.85
CA ILE A 9 2.53 5.00 -4.43
C ILE A 9 3.65 3.96 -4.31
N SER A 10 4.79 4.42 -3.79
CA SER A 10 5.92 3.56 -3.45
C SER A 10 6.01 3.45 -1.93
N LEU A 11 5.80 2.23 -1.40
CA LEU A 11 6.05 1.92 0.00
C LEU A 11 7.30 1.05 0.10
N SER A 12 8.45 1.68 0.35
CA SER A 12 9.68 0.94 0.65
C SER A 12 9.58 0.30 2.04
N LEU A 13 10.10 -0.93 2.17
CA LEU A 13 10.11 -1.70 3.43
C LEU A 13 10.82 -0.97 4.58
N THR A 14 11.61 0.08 4.30
CA THR A 14 12.23 0.94 5.32
C THR A 14 11.23 1.66 6.22
N ALA A 15 9.95 1.75 5.86
CA ALA A 15 8.93 2.46 6.64
C ALA A 15 8.07 1.58 7.58
N ALA A 16 8.17 0.24 7.51
CA ALA A 16 7.22 -0.66 8.20
C ALA A 16 7.80 -1.52 9.34
N MET A 17 8.97 -1.18 9.90
CA MET A 17 9.38 -1.72 11.21
C MET A 17 8.79 -0.87 12.35
N LEU A 18 7.49 -1.02 12.61
CA LEU A 18 6.94 -0.64 13.92
C LEU A 18 7.08 -1.84 14.87
N ALA A 19 7.81 -1.61 15.94
CA ALA A 19 8.30 -2.59 16.89
C ALA A 19 7.20 -3.46 17.52
N LEU A 20 7.41 -4.78 17.54
CA LEU A 20 6.97 -5.61 18.66
C LEU A 20 8.21 -6.23 19.31
N ALA A 21 8.79 -5.50 20.26
CA ALA A 21 9.60 -6.14 21.29
C ALA A 21 8.63 -6.62 22.38
N PRO A 22 8.60 -7.91 22.74
CA PRO A 22 7.98 -8.28 24.01
C PRO A 22 8.86 -7.75 25.14
N LEU A 23 8.30 -6.83 25.93
CA LEU A 23 8.76 -6.53 27.28
C LEU A 23 8.64 -7.83 28.10
N THR A 24 9.73 -8.58 28.21
CA THR A 24 9.93 -9.52 29.32
C THR A 24 11.17 -9.10 30.07
N GLN A 25 10.91 -8.30 31.09
CA GLN A 25 11.74 -8.11 32.27
C GLN A 25 12.05 -9.49 32.86
N VAL A 26 13.32 -9.89 32.83
CA VAL A 26 13.84 -10.96 33.71
C VAL A 26 14.81 -10.29 34.67
N CYS A 27 14.43 -10.35 35.94
CA CYS A 27 15.16 -9.86 37.08
C CYS A 27 16.55 -10.50 37.17
N ALA A 28 17.52 -9.70 37.58
CA ALA A 28 18.87 -10.14 37.89
C ALA A 28 18.87 -11.22 38.99
N ALA A 29 19.66 -12.26 38.78
CA ALA A 29 20.40 -12.95 39.83
C ALA A 29 21.78 -13.28 39.27
N GLU A 30 22.80 -12.72 39.89
CA GLU A 30 24.20 -13.07 39.64
C GLU A 30 24.42 -14.51 40.11
N ASP A 31 25.01 -15.35 39.25
CA ASP A 31 25.93 -16.37 39.76
C ASP A 31 27.03 -16.63 38.73
N LYS A 32 28.27 -16.60 39.22
CA LYS A 32 29.49 -16.74 38.44
C LYS A 32 29.75 -18.22 38.24
N ASP A 33 29.72 -18.70 36.99
CA ASP A 33 30.57 -19.81 36.59
C ASP A 33 30.98 -19.71 35.13
N SER A 34 32.29 -19.78 34.94
CA SER A 34 33.01 -19.70 33.69
C SER A 34 32.75 -20.93 32.82
N VAL A 35 32.04 -20.75 31.70
CA VAL A 35 32.13 -21.65 30.54
C VAL A 35 32.17 -20.79 29.29
N SER A 36 33.14 -21.10 28.42
CA SER A 36 33.49 -20.42 27.17
C SER A 36 32.25 -20.07 26.32
N PRO A 37 32.21 -18.93 25.62
CA PRO A 37 31.17 -18.69 24.63
C PRO A 37 31.49 -19.57 23.42
N SER A 38 31.00 -20.81 23.45
CA SER A 38 30.85 -21.62 22.25
C SER A 38 29.97 -20.81 21.30
N SER A 39 30.56 -20.48 20.15
CA SER A 39 29.92 -19.82 19.02
C SER A 39 28.65 -20.54 18.60
N VAL A 40 27.50 -20.01 19.01
CA VAL A 40 26.21 -20.37 18.43
C VAL A 40 25.87 -19.27 17.43
N SER A 41 26.49 -19.33 16.25
CA SER A 41 25.99 -18.63 15.07
C SER A 41 24.86 -19.48 14.51
N GLU A 42 23.66 -19.31 15.05
CA GLU A 42 22.45 -19.74 14.35
C GLU A 42 22.26 -18.82 13.15
N THR A 43 22.92 -19.15 12.05
CA THR A 43 22.68 -18.49 10.76
C THR A 43 21.28 -18.90 10.33
N SER A 44 20.30 -18.06 10.62
CA SER A 44 18.92 -18.26 10.18
C SER A 44 18.87 -18.48 8.66
N ALA A 45 18.00 -19.38 8.21
CA ALA A 45 17.94 -19.76 6.79
C ALA A 45 17.63 -18.55 5.88
N PRO A 46 18.14 -18.54 4.63
CA PRO A 46 17.76 -17.55 3.62
C PRO A 46 16.25 -17.52 3.39
N VAL A 47 15.65 -16.34 3.44
CA VAL A 47 14.20 -16.14 3.24
C VAL A 47 13.94 -15.02 2.26
N LEU A 48 12.99 -15.26 1.35
CA LEU A 48 12.38 -14.20 0.54
C LEU A 48 11.24 -13.54 1.31
N ILE A 49 11.30 -12.21 1.37
CA ILE A 49 10.30 -11.35 1.98
C ILE A 49 9.50 -10.70 0.86
N VAL A 50 8.20 -10.95 0.89
CA VAL A 50 7.19 -10.29 0.07
C VAL A 50 6.49 -9.25 0.95
N PRO A 51 6.21 -8.03 0.46
CA PRO A 51 5.60 -7.00 1.27
C PRO A 51 4.18 -7.39 1.72
N MET A 52 3.84 -6.98 2.95
CA MET A 52 2.49 -6.98 3.48
C MET A 52 2.07 -5.51 3.61
N LEU A 53 1.15 -5.07 2.76
CA LEU A 53 0.72 -3.67 2.71
C LEU A 53 -0.74 -3.56 3.15
N SER A 54 -1.06 -2.51 3.90
CA SER A 54 -2.44 -2.10 4.17
C SER A 54 -2.63 -0.70 3.60
N LEU A 55 -3.46 -0.59 2.57
CA LEU A 55 -3.62 0.63 1.79
C LEU A 55 -5.08 1.06 1.79
N VAL A 56 -5.30 2.36 1.88
CA VAL A 56 -6.63 2.98 1.78
C VAL A 56 -6.79 3.56 0.38
N TYR A 57 -7.64 2.95 -0.43
CA TYR A 57 -7.95 3.41 -1.78
C TYR A 57 -8.94 4.56 -1.77
N ASN A 58 -8.51 5.70 -2.29
CA ASN A 58 -9.27 6.95 -2.41
C ASN A 58 -9.27 7.49 -3.86
N GLY A 59 -8.89 6.66 -4.84
CA GLY A 59 -8.77 7.06 -6.26
C GLY A 59 -7.54 7.92 -6.59
N GLN A 60 -6.61 8.14 -5.67
CA GLN A 60 -5.40 8.94 -5.92
C GLN A 60 -4.23 8.13 -6.49
N PHE A 61 -4.34 6.81 -6.60
CA PHE A 61 -3.31 5.94 -7.14
C PHE A 61 -3.94 4.74 -7.83
N ASP A 62 -3.32 4.26 -8.90
CA ASP A 62 -3.74 3.06 -9.63
C ASP A 62 -2.59 2.06 -9.80
N ILE A 63 -1.37 2.43 -9.36
CA ILE A 63 -0.16 1.62 -9.41
C ILE A 63 0.48 1.57 -8.02
N ILE A 64 0.89 0.38 -7.61
CA ILE A 64 1.57 0.09 -6.35
C ILE A 64 2.92 -0.56 -6.67
N ASP A 65 4.00 0.03 -6.17
CA ASP A 65 5.33 -0.57 -6.24
C ASP A 65 5.56 -1.51 -5.04
N LEU A 66 6.06 -2.71 -5.32
CA LEU A 66 6.30 -3.77 -4.35
C LEU A 66 7.78 -4.17 -4.37
N ASP A 67 8.44 -4.04 -3.23
CA ASP A 67 9.84 -4.42 -3.04
C ASP A 67 9.98 -5.86 -2.54
N ILE A 68 10.54 -6.75 -3.34
CA ILE A 68 10.88 -8.12 -2.93
C ILE A 68 12.29 -8.11 -2.36
N SER A 69 12.46 -8.66 -1.15
CA SER A 69 13.74 -8.60 -0.42
C SER A 69 14.28 -9.98 -0.03
N ALA A 70 15.60 -10.10 0.06
CA ALA A 70 16.29 -11.23 0.66
C ALA A 70 16.69 -10.91 2.10
N MET A 71 16.52 -11.87 3.00
CA MET A 71 17.05 -11.80 4.36
C MET A 71 17.83 -13.08 4.69
N ASN A 72 18.90 -12.92 5.46
CA ASN A 72 19.82 -14.00 5.85
C ASN A 72 20.40 -14.80 4.67
N ALA A 73 20.53 -14.17 3.50
CA ALA A 73 20.95 -14.80 2.25
C ALA A 73 22.26 -14.23 1.70
N GLU A 74 22.82 -13.19 2.32
CA GLU A 74 24.06 -12.56 1.85
C GLU A 74 25.20 -13.57 1.67
N GLY A 75 25.82 -13.54 0.49
CA GLY A 75 26.90 -14.46 0.12
C GLY A 75 26.45 -15.84 -0.33
N GLN A 76 25.18 -16.20 -0.16
CA GLN A 76 24.70 -17.59 -0.33
C GLN A 76 24.10 -17.86 -1.71
N TYR A 77 23.76 -16.82 -2.48
CA TYR A 77 23.18 -16.97 -3.82
C TYR A 77 23.97 -16.16 -4.85
N SER A 78 24.02 -16.67 -6.08
CA SER A 78 24.54 -15.98 -7.28
C SER A 78 23.51 -15.95 -8.40
N ASP A 79 22.53 -16.85 -8.34
CA ASP A 79 21.46 -16.97 -9.32
C ASP A 79 20.13 -17.08 -8.58
N VAL A 80 19.13 -16.40 -9.12
CA VAL A 80 17.77 -16.36 -8.60
C VAL A 80 16.84 -16.54 -9.78
N GLU A 81 15.98 -17.56 -9.72
CA GLU A 81 14.89 -17.72 -10.66
C GLU A 81 13.59 -17.84 -9.86
N LEU A 82 12.62 -17.01 -10.20
CA LEU A 82 11.38 -16.86 -9.45
C LEU A 82 10.21 -16.78 -10.41
N GLU A 83 9.14 -17.46 -10.04
CA GLU A 83 7.82 -17.24 -10.60
C GLU A 83 6.99 -16.42 -9.62
N ILE A 84 6.50 -15.28 -10.10
CA ILE A 84 5.65 -14.36 -9.34
C ILE A 84 4.23 -14.51 -9.86
N GLU A 85 3.31 -14.81 -8.96
CA GLU A 85 1.88 -14.84 -9.23
C GLU A 85 1.19 -13.82 -8.33
N ILE A 86 0.41 -12.93 -8.94
CA ILE A 86 -0.42 -11.95 -8.23
C ILE A 86 -1.89 -12.32 -8.36
N ASP A 87 -2.71 -11.78 -7.47
CA ASP A 87 -4.16 -11.92 -7.52
C ASP A 87 -4.69 -11.66 -8.95
N PRO A 88 -5.59 -12.49 -9.50
CA PRO A 88 -6.09 -12.35 -10.87
C PRO A 88 -6.79 -11.02 -11.17
N ARG A 89 -7.20 -10.27 -10.14
CA ARG A 89 -7.78 -8.93 -10.26
C ARG A 89 -6.74 -7.84 -10.50
N LEU A 90 -5.45 -8.15 -10.35
CA LEU A 90 -4.33 -7.23 -10.56
C LEU A 90 -3.61 -7.54 -11.89
N GLU A 91 -2.90 -6.53 -12.40
CA GLU A 91 -2.06 -6.68 -13.60
C GLU A 91 -0.65 -6.15 -13.32
N PHE A 92 0.37 -6.77 -13.91
CA PHE A 92 1.71 -6.18 -13.88
C PHE A 92 1.77 -4.90 -14.74
N SER A 93 2.38 -3.84 -14.22
CA SER A 93 2.65 -2.61 -14.96
C SER A 93 4.12 -2.59 -15.38
N ALA A 94 4.37 -2.48 -16.68
CA ALA A 94 5.70 -2.16 -17.18
C ALA A 94 6.04 -0.68 -16.92
N ASP A 95 7.33 -0.39 -16.82
CA ASP A 95 7.89 0.96 -16.80
C ASP A 95 7.88 1.61 -18.19
N GLU A 96 8.59 2.74 -18.35
CA GLU A 96 8.65 3.47 -19.62
C GLU A 96 9.45 2.73 -20.71
N ASP A 97 10.37 1.85 -20.31
CA ASP A 97 11.21 1.05 -21.19
C ASP A 97 10.57 -0.31 -21.54
N GLY A 98 9.44 -0.63 -20.92
CA GLY A 98 8.72 -1.89 -21.13
C GLY A 98 9.15 -3.02 -20.19
N GLU A 99 9.94 -2.72 -19.17
CA GLU A 99 10.44 -3.68 -18.19
C GLU A 99 9.46 -3.80 -17.01
N TYR A 100 9.29 -5.03 -16.50
CA TYR A 100 8.37 -5.33 -15.39
C TYR A 100 9.06 -5.42 -14.03
N CYS A 101 10.39 -5.47 -14.02
CA CYS A 101 11.18 -5.57 -12.81
C CYS A 101 12.31 -4.55 -12.82
N THR A 102 12.46 -3.82 -11.72
CA THR A 102 13.63 -2.97 -11.49
C THR A 102 14.55 -3.64 -10.47
N LEU A 103 15.84 -3.80 -10.78
CA LEU A 103 16.78 -4.40 -9.84
C LEU A 103 17.00 -3.54 -8.60
N GLY A 104 16.94 -4.19 -7.45
CA GLY A 104 17.27 -3.61 -6.16
C GLY A 104 18.75 -3.71 -5.84
N ARG A 105 19.16 -3.09 -4.72
CA ARG A 105 20.57 -3.03 -4.31
C ARG A 105 21.20 -4.39 -4.03
N ALA A 106 20.40 -5.40 -3.66
CA ALA A 106 20.90 -6.74 -3.37
C ALA A 106 21.44 -7.47 -4.61
N LEU A 107 20.99 -7.08 -5.81
CA LEU A 107 21.36 -7.66 -7.09
C LEU A 107 21.95 -6.67 -8.09
N ARG A 108 22.26 -5.42 -7.68
CA ARG A 108 22.62 -4.30 -8.58
C ARG A 108 23.75 -4.58 -9.59
N ILE A 109 24.60 -5.58 -9.36
CA ILE A 109 25.73 -5.95 -10.22
C ILE A 109 25.49 -7.22 -11.04
N MET A 110 24.29 -7.79 -10.98
CA MET A 110 23.91 -8.99 -11.74
C MET A 110 23.13 -8.61 -12.99
N SER A 111 23.16 -9.49 -13.99
CA SER A 111 22.21 -9.39 -15.11
C SER A 111 20.86 -9.92 -14.66
N CYS A 112 19.79 -9.33 -15.17
CA CYS A 112 18.44 -9.81 -14.96
C CYS A 112 17.64 -9.83 -16.26
N GLU A 113 16.65 -10.69 -16.29
CA GLU A 113 15.59 -10.71 -17.28
C GLU A 113 14.26 -10.91 -16.56
N SER A 114 13.23 -10.23 -17.05
CA SER A 114 11.85 -10.47 -16.65
C SER A 114 11.04 -10.86 -17.88
N ARG A 115 10.13 -11.83 -17.71
CA ARG A 115 9.27 -12.30 -18.80
C ARG A 115 7.85 -12.47 -18.30
N LEU A 116 6.94 -11.69 -18.87
CA LEU A 116 5.51 -11.85 -18.61
C LEU A 116 5.03 -13.17 -19.23
N ILE A 117 4.40 -14.02 -18.40
CA ILE A 117 3.80 -15.29 -18.82
C ILE A 117 2.30 -15.07 -19.09
N SER A 118 1.63 -14.33 -18.21
CA SER A 118 0.25 -13.87 -18.33
C SER A 118 0.09 -12.53 -17.59
N ALA A 119 -1.07 -11.89 -17.69
CA ALA A 119 -1.33 -10.60 -17.04
C ALA A 119 -1.01 -10.57 -15.53
N ASN A 120 -1.19 -11.71 -14.86
CA ASN A 120 -0.99 -11.89 -13.42
C ASN A 120 0.15 -12.87 -13.08
N LYS A 121 0.98 -13.25 -14.05
CA LYS A 121 2.10 -14.17 -13.84
C LYS A 121 3.37 -13.73 -14.56
N LEU A 122 4.44 -13.57 -13.80
CA LEU A 122 5.73 -13.06 -14.26
C LEU A 122 6.84 -14.05 -13.88
N ARG A 123 7.80 -14.25 -14.77
CA ARG A 123 9.04 -14.94 -14.44
C ARG A 123 10.17 -13.93 -14.33
N PHE A 124 10.89 -13.98 -13.23
CA PHE A 124 12.09 -13.19 -13.00
C PHE A 124 13.28 -14.13 -12.93
N LYS A 125 14.36 -13.77 -13.61
CA LYS A 125 15.64 -14.44 -13.49
C LYS A 125 16.75 -13.42 -13.36
N ALA A 126 17.64 -13.63 -12.42
CA ALA A 126 18.86 -12.86 -12.29
C ALA A 126 20.03 -13.78 -11.97
N GLY A 127 21.21 -13.45 -12.48
CA GLY A 127 22.38 -14.28 -12.31
C GLY A 127 23.68 -13.52 -12.58
N GLY A 128 24.78 -14.04 -12.06
CA GLY A 128 26.10 -13.46 -12.29
C GLY A 128 27.20 -14.15 -11.50
N GLU A 129 28.42 -13.70 -11.71
CA GLU A 129 29.61 -14.27 -11.04
C GLU A 129 29.69 -13.88 -9.55
N MET A 130 29.06 -12.75 -9.19
CA MET A 130 29.09 -12.20 -7.84
C MET A 130 28.00 -12.82 -6.95
N LYS A 131 28.23 -12.79 -5.63
CA LYS A 131 27.20 -13.21 -4.67
C LYS A 131 26.26 -12.06 -4.32
N GLY A 132 24.98 -12.39 -4.18
CA GLY A 132 23.92 -11.47 -3.78
C GLY A 132 24.00 -11.11 -2.30
N LYS A 133 23.32 -10.01 -1.93
CA LYS A 133 23.31 -9.45 -0.58
C LYS A 133 21.93 -9.52 0.07
N ASN A 134 21.81 -9.14 1.32
CA ASN A 134 20.51 -8.90 1.93
C ASN A 134 19.87 -7.60 1.41
N GLY A 135 18.55 -7.48 1.52
CA GLY A 135 17.76 -6.31 1.11
C GLY A 135 17.00 -6.50 -0.20
N THR A 136 16.50 -5.41 -0.78
CA THR A 136 15.69 -5.43 -2.01
C THR A 136 16.44 -6.07 -3.17
N ILE A 137 15.89 -7.17 -3.68
CA ILE A 137 16.37 -7.95 -4.83
C ILE A 137 15.88 -7.30 -6.11
N PHE A 138 14.57 -7.04 -6.18
CA PHE A 138 13.91 -6.35 -7.27
C PHE A 138 12.60 -5.74 -6.78
N SER A 139 12.09 -4.80 -7.55
CA SER A 139 10.78 -4.19 -7.36
C SER A 139 9.90 -4.50 -8.56
N ILE A 140 8.60 -4.69 -8.33
CA ILE A 140 7.57 -4.83 -9.36
C ILE A 140 6.51 -3.76 -9.17
N ALA A 141 5.93 -3.29 -10.26
CA ALA A 141 4.76 -2.43 -10.22
C ALA A 141 3.51 -3.26 -10.55
N VAL A 142 2.50 -3.18 -9.68
CA VAL A 142 1.19 -3.80 -9.92
C VAL A 142 0.13 -2.73 -10.08
N LYS A 143 -0.78 -2.95 -11.03
CA LYS A 143 -1.86 -2.05 -11.38
C LYS A 143 -3.17 -2.56 -10.78
N LEU A 144 -3.89 -1.65 -10.13
CA LEU A 144 -5.25 -1.88 -9.65
C LEU A 144 -6.25 -1.81 -10.83
N PRO A 145 -7.36 -2.57 -10.77
CA PRO A 145 -8.46 -2.39 -11.71
C PRO A 145 -9.09 -0.99 -11.51
N SER A 146 -9.88 -0.51 -12.48
CA SER A 146 -10.48 0.83 -12.44
C SER A 146 -11.37 1.07 -11.22
N GLU A 147 -12.03 0.00 -10.77
CA GLU A 147 -12.84 -0.04 -9.56
C GLU A 147 -12.34 -1.25 -8.75
N PRO A 148 -11.31 -1.07 -7.90
CA PRO A 148 -10.85 -2.16 -7.07
C PRO A 148 -11.93 -2.55 -6.07
N GLU A 149 -11.81 -3.75 -5.51
CA GLU A 149 -12.68 -4.23 -4.45
C GLU A 149 -11.93 -4.10 -3.13
N ALA A 150 -12.61 -3.71 -2.06
CA ALA A 150 -12.01 -3.83 -0.75
C ALA A 150 -11.73 -5.32 -0.45
N GLY A 151 -10.56 -5.61 0.08
CA GLY A 151 -10.18 -6.97 0.45
C GLY A 151 -8.70 -7.25 0.28
N ARG A 152 -8.36 -8.52 0.52
CA ARG A 152 -7.00 -9.02 0.41
C ARG A 152 -6.70 -9.44 -1.03
N TYR A 153 -5.56 -9.00 -1.53
CA TYR A 153 -4.96 -9.41 -2.80
C TYR A 153 -3.65 -10.14 -2.50
N TYR A 154 -3.51 -11.37 -2.98
CA TYR A 154 -2.33 -12.18 -2.69
C TYR A 154 -1.17 -11.91 -3.65
N ILE A 155 0.04 -12.13 -3.15
CA ILE A 155 1.28 -12.15 -3.94
C ILE A 155 2.05 -13.41 -3.53
N ARG A 156 2.29 -14.28 -4.50
CA ARG A 156 3.03 -15.53 -4.31
C ARG A 156 4.34 -15.50 -5.07
N LEU A 157 5.40 -15.93 -4.41
CA LEU A 157 6.69 -16.20 -5.02
C LEU A 157 6.96 -17.70 -4.97
N THR A 158 7.29 -18.27 -6.12
CA THR A 158 7.74 -19.66 -6.23
C THR A 158 9.19 -19.67 -6.70
N PRO A 159 10.16 -19.97 -5.81
CA PRO A 159 11.54 -20.22 -6.21
C PRO A 159 11.61 -21.36 -7.22
N LEU A 160 12.32 -21.13 -8.32
CA LEU A 160 12.57 -22.11 -9.36
C LEU A 160 14.03 -22.58 -9.29
N GLY A 161 14.24 -23.82 -9.70
CA GLY A 161 15.57 -24.47 -9.70
C GLY A 161 15.82 -25.32 -8.47
N GLU A 162 16.25 -26.57 -8.68
CA GLU A 162 16.51 -27.55 -7.63
C GLU A 162 17.54 -27.07 -6.60
N ASN A 163 18.49 -26.25 -7.05
CA ASN A 163 19.58 -25.68 -6.24
C ASN A 163 19.27 -24.27 -5.69
N SER A 164 18.04 -23.78 -5.80
CA SER A 164 17.67 -22.51 -5.16
C SER A 164 17.95 -22.58 -3.65
N VAL A 165 18.66 -21.56 -3.13
CA VAL A 165 18.86 -21.41 -1.67
C VAL A 165 17.61 -20.90 -0.98
N PHE A 166 16.72 -20.25 -1.72
CA PHE A 166 15.41 -19.85 -1.23
C PHE A 166 14.49 -21.06 -1.36
N LYS A 167 14.35 -21.82 -0.27
CA LYS A 167 13.42 -22.96 -0.19
C LYS A 167 12.00 -22.53 0.17
N GLU A 168 11.87 -21.40 0.85
CA GLU A 168 10.59 -20.84 1.27
C GLU A 168 10.54 -19.36 0.90
N ALA A 169 9.35 -18.93 0.48
CA ALA A 169 8.99 -17.52 0.38
C ALA A 169 7.82 -17.27 1.32
N LYS A 170 7.90 -16.19 2.12
CA LYS A 170 6.75 -15.77 2.92
C LYS A 170 5.72 -15.16 1.97
N GLU A 171 4.50 -15.68 1.98
CA GLU A 171 3.42 -15.10 1.18
C GLU A 171 3.23 -13.62 1.54
N GLY A 172 3.04 -12.79 0.53
CA GLY A 172 2.72 -11.38 0.71
C GLY A 172 1.28 -11.10 0.34
N TYR A 173 0.79 -9.95 0.81
CA TYR A 173 -0.55 -9.51 0.49
C TYR A 173 -0.66 -8.00 0.51
N ILE A 174 -1.60 -7.50 -0.28
CA ILE A 174 -2.08 -6.13 -0.22
C ILE A 174 -3.50 -6.22 0.35
N ASP A 175 -3.68 -5.70 1.56
CA ASP A 175 -5.00 -5.44 2.12
C ASP A 175 -5.43 -4.06 1.65
N LEU A 176 -6.38 -4.04 0.71
CA LEU A 176 -6.96 -2.81 0.20
C LEU A 176 -8.26 -2.52 0.94
N TYR A 177 -8.33 -1.35 1.55
CA TYR A 177 -9.54 -0.82 2.14
C TYR A 177 -10.06 0.26 1.21
N HIS A 178 -11.36 0.27 0.93
CA HIS A 178 -11.94 1.48 0.38
C HIS A 178 -12.03 2.51 1.49
N VAL A 179 -11.76 3.77 1.17
CA VAL A 179 -12.45 4.82 1.91
C VAL A 179 -13.92 4.56 1.63
N CYS A 180 -14.63 4.00 2.59
CA CYS A 180 -16.07 3.97 2.54
C CYS A 180 -16.52 5.43 2.59
N VAL A 181 -16.71 6.05 1.42
CA VAL A 181 -17.51 7.28 1.33
C VAL A 181 -18.94 6.98 1.79
N ASP A 182 -19.32 5.70 1.87
CA ASP A 182 -20.56 5.20 2.43
C ASP A 182 -20.73 5.45 3.95
N ASN A 183 -19.71 5.96 4.65
CA ASN A 183 -19.86 6.46 6.02
C ASN A 183 -19.79 7.98 6.14
N PHE A 184 -19.50 8.71 5.07
CA PHE A 184 -19.68 10.16 5.09
C PHE A 184 -21.11 10.44 4.67
N LYS A 185 -21.94 10.67 5.68
CA LYS A 185 -23.31 11.14 5.48
C LYS A 185 -23.23 12.40 4.63
N THR A 186 -24.03 12.50 3.55
CA THR A 186 -24.13 13.76 2.79
C THR A 186 -24.42 14.89 3.79
N GLY A 187 -23.59 15.93 3.76
CA GLY A 187 -23.56 16.99 4.76
C GLY A 187 -22.45 16.90 5.82
N ASP A 188 -21.69 15.81 5.92
CA ASP A 188 -20.47 15.67 6.76
C ASP A 188 -19.24 16.01 5.91
N ILE A 189 -18.87 17.30 5.92
CA ILE A 189 -17.84 17.88 5.06
C ILE A 189 -16.48 17.81 5.71
N ASN A 190 -16.46 17.97 7.03
CA ASN A 190 -15.23 17.94 7.81
C ASN A 190 -14.77 16.51 8.13
N GLN A 191 -15.60 15.50 7.80
CA GLN A 191 -15.33 14.07 7.99
C GLN A 191 -15.19 13.67 9.46
N ASP A 192 -15.91 14.34 10.36
CA ASP A 192 -15.90 14.06 11.80
C ASP A 192 -16.99 13.07 12.24
N HIS A 193 -17.77 12.55 11.29
CA HIS A 193 -18.91 11.63 11.47
C HIS A 193 -20.17 12.25 12.06
N PHE A 194 -20.21 13.57 12.24
CA PHE A 194 -21.39 14.33 12.60
C PHE A 194 -21.82 15.22 11.42
N VAL A 195 -23.11 15.51 11.34
CA VAL A 195 -23.63 16.51 10.39
C VAL A 195 -24.15 17.65 11.23
N ASP A 196 -23.37 18.71 11.36
CA ASP A 196 -23.65 19.80 12.27
C ASP A 196 -23.33 21.21 11.70
N ALA A 197 -23.31 22.21 12.57
CA ALA A 197 -23.08 23.60 12.17
C ALA A 197 -21.65 23.87 11.67
N ALA A 198 -20.67 23.03 12.02
CA ALA A 198 -19.32 23.11 11.53
C ALA A 198 -19.27 22.78 10.03
N ASP A 199 -19.99 21.74 9.60
CA ASP A 199 -20.11 21.38 8.19
C ASP A 199 -20.76 22.48 7.36
N ALA A 200 -21.86 23.05 7.86
CA ALA A 200 -22.54 24.16 7.21
C ALA A 200 -21.60 25.37 7.05
N SER A 201 -20.78 25.64 8.06
CA SER A 201 -19.78 26.70 8.01
C SER A 201 -18.67 26.41 6.98
N GLN A 202 -18.29 25.15 6.82
CA GLN A 202 -17.31 24.73 5.82
C GLN A 202 -17.87 24.84 4.39
N VAL A 203 -19.14 24.48 4.16
CA VAL A 203 -19.82 24.71 2.86
C VAL A 203 -19.83 26.20 2.52
N LEU A 204 -20.12 27.08 3.47
CA LEU A 204 -20.08 28.52 3.24
C LEU A 204 -18.67 29.02 2.89
N ALA A 205 -17.63 28.50 3.54
CA ALA A 205 -16.26 28.81 3.20
C ALA A 205 -15.91 28.35 1.78
N MET A 206 -16.30 27.13 1.40
CA MET A 206 -16.13 26.59 0.05
C MET A 206 -16.85 27.45 -1.00
N TYR A 207 -18.09 27.85 -0.74
CA TYR A 207 -18.84 28.75 -1.62
C TYR A 207 -18.14 30.10 -1.79
N VAL A 208 -17.62 30.69 -0.71
CA VAL A 208 -16.86 31.95 -0.76
C VAL A 208 -15.59 31.77 -1.59
N GLU A 209 -14.85 30.68 -1.43
CA GLU A 209 -13.66 30.38 -2.25
C GLU A 209 -14.01 30.22 -3.73
N ALA A 210 -15.07 29.47 -4.07
CA ALA A 210 -15.51 29.35 -5.46
C ALA A 210 -15.93 30.71 -6.04
N SER A 211 -16.65 31.52 -5.26
CA SER A 211 -17.17 32.82 -5.70
C SER A 211 -16.09 33.90 -5.82
N THR A 212 -15.03 33.83 -5.00
CA THR A 212 -13.97 34.86 -4.97
C THR A 212 -12.71 34.46 -5.71
N GLN A 213 -12.36 33.17 -5.70
CA GLN A 213 -11.11 32.63 -6.26
C GLN A 213 -11.34 31.72 -7.46
N GLY A 214 -12.60 31.44 -7.84
CA GLY A 214 -12.92 30.59 -9.00
C GLY A 214 -12.49 29.14 -8.84
N ARG A 215 -12.43 28.64 -7.59
CA ARG A 215 -12.06 27.26 -7.29
C ARG A 215 -13.08 26.29 -7.90
N ALA A 216 -12.59 25.32 -8.68
CA ALA A 216 -13.38 24.18 -9.10
C ALA A 216 -13.34 23.10 -8.02
N PHE A 217 -14.48 22.46 -7.76
CA PHE A 217 -14.61 21.38 -6.80
C PHE A 217 -14.40 20.01 -7.47
N SER A 218 -13.82 19.08 -6.74
CA SER A 218 -13.75 17.67 -7.12
C SER A 218 -15.13 17.00 -7.05
N SER A 219 -15.31 15.88 -7.75
CA SER A 219 -16.54 15.09 -7.66
C SER A 219 -16.84 14.61 -6.24
N THR A 220 -15.80 14.36 -5.44
CA THR A 220 -15.93 13.97 -4.02
C THR A 220 -16.49 15.11 -3.17
N GLU A 221 -15.95 16.33 -3.32
CA GLU A 221 -16.46 17.51 -2.60
C GLU A 221 -17.92 17.80 -2.95
N ILE A 222 -18.29 17.70 -4.23
CA ILE A 222 -19.68 17.86 -4.67
C ILE A 222 -20.56 16.77 -4.03
N SER A 223 -20.14 15.50 -4.04
CA SER A 223 -20.94 14.41 -3.45
C SER A 223 -21.18 14.53 -1.93
N LEU A 224 -20.30 15.24 -1.22
CA LEU A 224 -20.43 15.47 0.23
C LEU A 224 -21.24 16.74 0.53
N ALA A 225 -21.03 17.81 -0.24
CA ALA A 225 -21.56 19.15 0.04
C ALA A 225 -22.89 19.48 -0.65
N ASP A 226 -23.18 18.91 -1.81
CA ASP A 226 -24.38 19.21 -2.59
C ASP A 226 -25.61 18.48 -2.01
N MET A 227 -26.23 19.12 -1.02
CA MET A 227 -27.36 18.56 -0.27
C MET A 227 -28.64 18.53 -1.12
N ASN A 228 -28.79 19.48 -2.05
CA ASN A 228 -29.99 19.61 -2.89
C ASN A 228 -29.88 18.87 -4.24
N ARG A 229 -28.69 18.37 -4.58
CA ARG A 229 -28.34 17.65 -5.82
C ARG A 229 -28.48 18.47 -7.09
N ASP A 230 -28.22 19.77 -7.03
CA ASP A 230 -28.26 20.66 -8.20
C ASP A 230 -26.89 20.80 -8.91
N ASN A 231 -25.88 20.04 -8.45
CA ASN A 231 -24.48 20.05 -8.85
C ASN A 231 -23.75 21.37 -8.57
N LYS A 232 -24.22 22.15 -7.60
CA LYS A 232 -23.53 23.33 -7.08
C LYS A 232 -23.27 23.16 -5.60
N ILE A 233 -22.31 23.92 -5.10
CA ILE A 233 -22.02 24.04 -3.68
C ILE A 233 -22.24 25.50 -3.33
N ASP A 234 -23.37 25.80 -2.70
CA ASP A 234 -23.75 27.16 -2.33
C ASP A 234 -24.42 27.26 -0.94
N SER A 235 -24.95 28.43 -0.62
CA SER A 235 -25.56 28.68 0.69
C SER A 235 -26.86 27.90 0.92
N ALA A 236 -27.52 27.39 -0.12
CA ALA A 236 -28.68 26.53 0.01
C ALA A 236 -28.29 25.19 0.65
N ASP A 237 -27.13 24.65 0.29
CA ASP A 237 -26.62 23.40 0.86
C ASP A 237 -26.31 23.54 2.35
N ALA A 238 -25.63 24.63 2.74
CA ALA A 238 -25.37 24.94 4.14
C ALA A 238 -26.66 25.05 4.96
N SER A 239 -27.71 25.64 4.37
CA SER A 239 -29.02 25.75 5.00
C SER A 239 -29.68 24.38 5.20
N MET A 240 -29.50 23.44 4.25
CA MET A 240 -30.01 22.07 4.36
C MET A 240 -29.25 21.24 5.40
N ILE A 241 -27.93 21.43 5.54
CA ILE A 241 -27.14 20.82 6.62
C ILE A 241 -27.68 21.26 7.99
N LEU A 242 -27.94 22.56 8.17
CA LEU A 242 -28.51 23.07 9.42
C LEU A 242 -29.92 22.51 9.69
N ALA A 243 -30.74 22.34 8.66
CA ALA A 243 -32.05 21.72 8.80
C ALA A 243 -31.95 20.24 9.22
N GLU A 244 -31.02 19.49 8.63
CA GLU A 244 -30.73 18.09 8.97
C GLU A 244 -30.20 17.95 10.41
N TYR A 245 -29.32 18.86 10.84
CA TYR A 245 -28.85 18.95 12.22
C TYR A 245 -29.99 19.18 13.22
N VAL A 246 -30.92 20.09 12.90
CA VAL A 246 -32.09 20.35 13.76
C VAL A 246 -33.01 19.13 13.83
N ASN A 247 -33.26 18.45 12.71
CA ASN A 247 -34.10 17.24 12.68
C ASN A 247 -33.46 16.11 13.51
N SER A 248 -32.17 15.85 13.32
CA SER A 248 -31.44 14.82 14.09
C SER A 248 -31.28 15.17 15.57
N SER A 249 -31.29 16.45 15.94
CA SER A 249 -31.22 16.91 17.33
C SER A 249 -32.58 16.91 18.06
N THR A 250 -33.69 16.86 17.31
CA THR A 250 -35.06 16.88 17.86
C THR A 250 -35.70 15.49 17.95
N ASP A 251 -35.08 14.47 17.35
CA ASP A 251 -35.49 13.07 17.45
C ASP A 251 -35.17 12.41 18.82
N TYR A 252 -34.69 13.17 19.80
CA TYR A 252 -34.69 12.76 21.22
C TYR A 252 -35.98 13.21 21.91
N SER A 253 -37.08 12.49 21.67
CA SER A 253 -38.33 12.69 22.42
C SER A 253 -39.06 11.37 22.72
N GLY A 254 -39.08 11.00 24.01
CA GLY A 254 -40.06 10.05 24.59
C GLY A 254 -39.51 8.70 24.99
#